data_AF-A0A853CSR5-F1
#
_entry.id   AF-A0A853CSR5-F1
#
_cell.length_a   1.000
_cell.length_b   1.000
_cell.length_c   1.000
_cell.angle_alpha   90.00
_cell.angle_beta   90.00
_cell.angle_gamma   90.00
#
_symmetry.space_group_name_H-M   'P 1'
#
loop_
_entity.id
_entity.type
_entity.pdbx_description
1 polymer ?
#
loop_
_entity_poly.entity_id
_entity_poly.type
_entity_poly.pdbx_seq_one_letter_code
_entity_poly.pdbx_strand_id
1 'polypeptide(L)'
;MRRKRLAAVIAGALAAALLLSGCVPVARDADAAAAETAADGIIVPTLTVDGVRLHPVAYRYRLPGGTRRSVRDAHSDPLVRAPKTGVLRARLVSGYTANGLYAGTFSALDRKGRPVDGGDQYDCVAGGRCTLSTRAGSATIELPAGARTRLVIVRSTFDLPDSGVLEAVWRFRLGRG
;
A
#
# COMPACT_ATOMS: atom_id res chain seq x y z
N MET A 1 4.60 -53.93 -40.68
CA MET A 1 4.12 -52.69 -39.99
C MET A 1 4.41 -52.81 -38.49
N ARG A 2 5.55 -52.31 -38.01
CA ARG A 2 5.98 -52.40 -36.59
C ARG A 2 6.45 -51.04 -36.10
N ARG A 3 5.53 -50.16 -35.67
CA ARG A 3 5.85 -48.91 -34.95
C ARG A 3 4.66 -48.44 -34.11
N LYS A 4 4.28 -49.18 -33.06
CA LYS A 4 3.26 -48.73 -32.08
C LYS A 4 3.52 -49.26 -30.65
N ARG A 5 4.77 -49.27 -30.18
CA ARG A 5 5.09 -49.58 -28.77
C ARG A 5 6.36 -48.84 -28.33
N LEU A 6 6.29 -47.50 -28.26
CA LEU A 6 7.41 -46.68 -27.72
C LEU A 6 6.97 -45.28 -27.27
N ALA A 7 5.68 -45.07 -26.98
CA ALA A 7 5.16 -43.76 -26.56
C ALA A 7 4.77 -43.69 -25.07
N ALA A 8 4.80 -44.81 -24.33
CA ALA A 8 4.27 -44.86 -22.96
C ALA A 8 5.33 -44.74 -21.85
N VAL A 9 6.62 -44.75 -22.17
CA VAL A 9 7.69 -44.76 -21.13
C VAL A 9 8.27 -43.37 -20.86
N ILE A 10 8.06 -42.39 -21.75
CA ILE A 10 8.67 -41.06 -21.60
C ILE A 10 7.82 -40.11 -20.73
N ALA A 11 6.51 -40.36 -20.59
CA ALA A 11 5.64 -39.51 -19.78
C ALA A 11 5.80 -39.68 -18.26
N GLY A 12 6.29 -40.84 -17.80
CA GLY A 12 6.46 -41.11 -16.36
C GLY A 12 7.77 -40.57 -15.76
N ALA A 13 8.82 -40.42 -16.56
CA ALA A 13 10.14 -40.05 -16.05
C ALA A 13 10.31 -38.53 -15.83
N LEU A 14 9.54 -37.68 -16.49
CA LEU A 14 9.63 -36.22 -16.30
C LEU A 14 8.89 -35.73 -15.05
N ALA A 15 7.88 -36.47 -14.56
CA ALA A 15 7.14 -36.07 -13.36
C ALA A 15 7.90 -36.35 -12.05
N ALA A 16 8.77 -37.37 -12.03
CA ALA A 16 9.55 -37.73 -10.86
C ALA A 16 10.82 -36.86 -10.67
N ALA A 17 11.37 -36.29 -11.74
CA ALA A 17 12.56 -35.42 -11.65
C ALA A 17 12.25 -34.02 -11.09
N LEU A 18 10.99 -33.57 -11.15
CA LEU A 18 10.57 -32.26 -10.65
C LEU A 18 10.26 -32.23 -9.14
N LEU A 19 10.17 -33.38 -8.48
CA LEU A 19 9.90 -33.45 -7.03
C LEU A 19 11.18 -33.50 -6.17
N LEU A 20 12.36 -33.66 -6.78
CA LEU A 20 13.66 -33.76 -6.08
C LEU A 20 14.58 -32.56 -6.32
N SER A 21 14.23 -31.65 -7.23
CA SER A 21 14.88 -30.34 -7.31
C SER A 21 14.04 -29.35 -6.50
N GLY A 22 14.55 -28.93 -5.35
CA GLY A 22 13.92 -27.95 -4.44
C GLY A 22 13.72 -26.54 -5.04
N CYS A 23 13.53 -26.43 -6.35
CA CYS A 23 13.08 -25.23 -7.04
C CYS A 23 11.55 -25.23 -7.06
N VAL A 24 10.93 -25.07 -5.89
CA VAL A 24 9.61 -24.43 -5.86
C VAL A 24 9.86 -23.04 -6.42
N PRO A 25 9.27 -22.64 -7.57
CA PRO A 25 9.22 -21.23 -7.90
C PRO A 25 8.43 -20.59 -6.76
N VAL A 26 9.15 -19.97 -5.82
CA VAL A 26 8.58 -18.95 -4.93
C VAL A 26 7.83 -18.04 -5.88
N ALA A 27 6.51 -18.04 -5.77
CA ALA A 27 5.65 -17.13 -6.49
C ALA A 27 6.17 -15.73 -6.21
N ARG A 28 7.01 -15.22 -7.12
CA ARG A 28 7.43 -13.82 -7.14
C ARG A 28 6.15 -13.05 -7.37
N ASP A 29 5.64 -12.48 -6.30
CA ASP A 29 4.81 -11.28 -6.30
C ASP A 29 3.78 -11.25 -7.45
N ALA A 30 2.77 -12.11 -7.36
CA ALA A 30 1.48 -11.86 -8.02
C ALA A 30 0.74 -10.62 -7.42
N ASP A 31 1.42 -9.84 -6.57
CA ASP A 31 0.98 -8.58 -5.97
C ASP A 31 1.32 -7.34 -6.80
N ALA A 32 1.92 -7.50 -8.00
CA ALA A 32 1.93 -6.45 -9.02
C ALA A 32 0.51 -6.28 -9.62
N ALA A 33 -0.46 -5.95 -8.78
CA ALA A 33 -1.70 -5.40 -9.25
C ALA A 33 -1.40 -4.14 -10.03
N ALA A 34 -2.02 -4.01 -11.19
CA ALA A 34 -1.89 -2.87 -12.08
C ALA A 34 -1.92 -1.57 -11.25
N ALA A 35 -0.78 -0.90 -11.17
CA ALA A 35 -0.71 0.38 -10.51
C ALA A 35 -1.63 1.32 -11.27
N GLU A 36 -2.62 1.89 -10.58
CA GLU A 36 -3.54 2.83 -11.21
C GLU A 36 -2.71 4.00 -11.74
N THR A 37 -2.86 4.29 -13.03
CA THR A 37 -2.13 5.36 -13.69
C THR A 37 -3.12 6.48 -14.00
N ALA A 38 -2.87 7.68 -13.47
CA ALA A 38 -3.64 8.87 -13.83
C ALA A 38 -3.38 9.24 -15.31
N ALA A 39 -4.24 10.08 -15.89
CA ALA A 39 -4.21 10.36 -17.34
C ALA A 39 -2.86 10.88 -17.89
N ASP A 40 -1.99 11.42 -17.02
CA ASP A 40 -0.67 11.97 -17.38
C ASP A 40 0.48 10.98 -17.13
N GLY A 41 0.20 9.67 -17.05
CA GLY A 41 1.24 8.65 -16.80
C GLY A 41 1.73 8.58 -15.35
N ILE A 42 1.11 9.34 -14.45
CA ILE A 42 1.46 9.37 -13.02
C ILE A 42 0.91 8.11 -12.35
N ILE A 43 1.78 7.38 -11.67
CA ILE A 43 1.42 6.22 -10.86
C ILE A 43 0.74 6.72 -9.58
N VAL A 44 -0.49 6.30 -9.32
CA VAL A 44 -1.18 6.63 -8.08
C VAL A 44 -0.63 5.74 -6.96
N PRO A 45 -0.05 6.34 -5.89
CA PRO A 45 0.51 5.57 -4.79
C PRO A 45 -0.56 4.74 -4.09
N THR A 46 -0.14 3.57 -3.62
CA THR A 46 -1.00 2.60 -2.95
C THR A 46 -0.49 2.34 -1.55
N LEU A 47 -1.40 2.29 -0.57
CA LEU A 47 -1.10 1.94 0.81
C LEU A 47 -1.68 0.55 1.12
N THR A 48 -0.90 -0.35 1.69
CA THR A 48 -1.37 -1.67 2.12
C THR A 48 -1.26 -1.78 3.64
N VAL A 49 -2.33 -2.19 4.30
CA VAL A 49 -2.39 -2.35 5.75
C VAL A 49 -3.01 -3.71 6.07
N ASP A 50 -2.28 -4.58 6.76
CA ASP A 50 -2.71 -5.96 7.06
C ASP A 50 -3.24 -6.72 5.82
N GLY A 51 -2.54 -6.59 4.69
CA GLY A 51 -2.94 -7.19 3.41
C GLY A 51 -4.08 -6.47 2.67
N VAL A 52 -4.76 -5.52 3.30
CA VAL A 52 -5.80 -4.70 2.66
C VAL A 52 -5.16 -3.59 1.86
N ARG A 53 -5.40 -3.58 0.55
CA ARG A 53 -4.98 -2.49 -0.34
C ARG A 53 -5.94 -1.32 -0.23
N LEU A 54 -5.38 -0.13 -0.05
CA LEU A 54 -6.10 1.13 0.13
C LEU A 54 -5.69 2.10 -0.98
N HIS A 55 -6.67 2.54 -1.76
CA HIS A 55 -6.52 3.64 -2.68
C HIS A 55 -6.61 4.97 -1.91
N PRO A 56 -5.92 6.03 -2.36
CA PRO A 56 -6.05 7.33 -1.74
C PRO A 56 -7.47 7.87 -1.93
N VAL A 57 -8.11 8.29 -0.84
CA VAL A 57 -9.42 8.98 -0.87
C VAL A 57 -9.31 10.37 -1.49
N ALA A 58 -8.11 10.93 -1.52
CA ALA A 58 -7.84 12.14 -2.29
C ALA A 58 -6.39 12.14 -2.75
N TYR A 59 -6.17 12.66 -3.95
CA TYR A 59 -4.84 13.00 -4.40
C TYR A 59 -4.87 14.26 -5.28
N ARG A 60 -3.77 15.00 -5.26
CA ARG A 60 -3.56 16.14 -6.15
C ARG A 60 -2.13 16.11 -6.64
N TYR A 61 -1.92 16.47 -7.90
CA TYR A 61 -0.57 16.65 -8.42
C TYR A 61 -0.44 17.96 -9.17
N ARG A 62 0.80 18.43 -9.21
CA ARG A 62 1.25 19.57 -9.99
C ARG A 62 2.45 19.14 -10.81
N LEU A 63 2.39 19.33 -12.12
CA LEU A 63 3.52 19.13 -13.02
C LEU A 63 4.19 20.47 -13.37
N PRO A 64 5.42 20.43 -13.89
CA PRO A 64 6.06 21.60 -14.49
C PRO A 64 5.18 22.18 -15.60
N GLY A 65 5.12 23.51 -15.70
CA GLY A 65 4.20 24.19 -16.63
C GLY A 65 2.79 24.44 -16.08
N GLY A 66 2.49 24.03 -14.85
CA GLY A 66 1.30 24.49 -14.12
C GLY A 66 0.08 23.56 -14.19
N THR A 67 0.19 22.38 -14.79
CA THR A 67 -0.89 21.39 -14.79
C THR A 67 -1.19 20.95 -13.38
N ARG A 68 -2.39 21.26 -12.88
CA ARG A 68 -2.89 20.82 -11.57
C ARG A 68 -4.11 19.94 -11.77
N ARG A 69 -4.09 18.74 -11.20
CA ARG A 69 -5.28 17.89 -11.10
C ARG A 69 -5.53 17.51 -9.65
N SER A 70 -6.80 17.29 -9.31
CA SER A 70 -7.22 16.79 -8.02
C SER A 70 -8.33 15.78 -8.23
N VAL A 71 -8.23 14.66 -7.52
CA VAL A 71 -9.31 13.70 -7.35
C VAL A 71 -9.63 13.62 -5.87
N ARG A 72 -10.91 13.54 -5.56
CA ARG A 72 -11.43 13.30 -4.21
C ARG A 72 -12.55 12.30 -4.33
N ASP A 73 -12.32 11.10 -3.80
CA ASP A 73 -13.37 10.16 -3.51
C ASP A 73 -13.78 10.32 -2.05
N ALA A 74 -14.96 10.88 -1.82
CA ALA A 74 -15.42 11.26 -0.50
C ALA A 74 -15.93 10.07 0.33
N HIS A 75 -15.93 8.83 -0.20
CA HIS A 75 -16.84 7.79 0.30
C HIS A 75 -16.22 6.45 0.68
N SER A 76 -14.91 6.26 0.58
CA SER A 76 -14.29 5.03 1.09
C SER A 76 -13.58 5.26 2.44
N ASP A 77 -14.22 4.76 3.52
CA ASP A 77 -13.60 4.54 4.83
C ASP A 77 -13.42 3.02 5.05
N PRO A 78 -12.54 2.37 4.28
CA PRO A 78 -12.36 0.93 4.37
C PRO A 78 -12.02 0.51 5.80
N LEU A 79 -12.59 -0.61 6.23
CA LEU A 79 -12.35 -1.17 7.55
C LEU A 79 -11.14 -2.10 7.50
N VAL A 80 -10.12 -1.79 8.30
CA VAL A 80 -8.91 -2.57 8.47
C VAL A 80 -8.89 -3.12 9.89
N ARG A 81 -8.31 -4.31 10.07
CA ARG A 81 -8.15 -4.92 11.40
C ARG A 81 -7.20 -4.08 12.26
N ALA A 82 -7.62 -3.81 13.49
CA ALA A 82 -6.79 -3.11 14.46
C ALA A 82 -5.54 -3.95 14.83
N PRO A 83 -4.36 -3.33 14.97
CA PRO A 83 -3.16 -4.06 15.34
C PRO A 83 -3.24 -4.57 16.78
N LYS A 84 -2.84 -5.82 17.00
CA LYS A 84 -2.83 -6.44 18.36
C LYS A 84 -1.76 -5.83 19.26
N THR A 85 -0.67 -5.35 18.68
CA THR A 85 0.51 -4.83 19.39
C THR A 85 0.40 -3.33 19.71
N GLY A 86 -0.67 -2.66 19.27
CA GLY A 86 -0.78 -1.20 19.36
C GLY A 86 0.09 -0.45 18.36
N VAL A 87 0.77 -1.16 17.45
CA VAL A 87 1.57 -0.58 16.36
C VAL A 87 0.97 -1.01 15.04
N LEU A 88 0.53 -0.05 14.24
CA LEU A 88 0.06 -0.29 12.89
C LEU A 88 1.25 -0.30 11.93
N ARG A 89 1.33 -1.34 11.10
CA ARG A 89 2.30 -1.42 10.00
C ARG A 89 1.58 -1.24 8.68
N ALA A 90 2.05 -0.29 7.89
CA ALA A 90 1.54 -0.02 6.55
C ALA A 90 2.69 -0.04 5.55
N ARG A 91 2.44 -0.55 4.35
CA ARG A 91 3.39 -0.54 3.22
C ARG A 91 2.88 0.43 2.17
N LEU A 92 3.68 1.43 1.85
CA LEU A 92 3.43 2.42 0.81
C LEU A 92 4.25 2.07 -0.43
N VAL A 93 3.58 2.02 -1.59
CA VAL A 93 4.19 1.77 -2.90
C VAL A 93 3.78 2.90 -3.83
N SER A 94 4.75 3.69 -4.29
CA SER A 94 4.51 4.89 -5.10
C SER A 94 5.35 4.94 -6.38
N GLY A 95 6.48 4.23 -6.45
CA GLY A 95 7.48 4.45 -7.50
C GLY A 95 8.20 5.82 -7.42
N TYR A 96 7.84 6.65 -6.45
CA TYR A 96 8.35 8.01 -6.23
C TYR A 96 8.89 8.17 -4.82
N THR A 97 9.90 9.03 -4.64
CA THR A 97 10.44 9.36 -3.32
C THR A 97 9.41 10.15 -2.52
N ALA A 98 9.07 9.66 -1.32
CA ALA A 98 8.26 10.43 -0.39
C ALA A 98 9.16 11.46 0.33
N ASN A 99 8.83 12.75 0.23
CA ASN A 99 9.55 13.84 0.87
C ASN A 99 8.81 14.40 2.10
N GLY A 100 7.57 13.96 2.32
CA GLY A 100 6.77 14.25 3.50
C GLY A 100 5.80 13.11 3.75
N LEU A 101 5.69 12.65 5.00
CA LEU A 101 4.78 11.59 5.36
C LEU A 101 4.26 11.80 6.79
N TYR A 102 2.99 12.14 6.87
CA TYR A 102 2.31 12.44 8.12
C TYR A 102 1.18 11.44 8.37
N ALA A 103 1.05 10.98 9.61
CA ALA A 103 -0.03 10.11 10.03
C ALA A 103 -0.80 10.73 11.18
N GLY A 104 -2.12 10.59 11.16
CA GLY A 104 -3.01 10.98 12.25
C GLY A 104 -3.81 9.78 12.75
N THR A 105 -3.91 9.63 14.06
CA THR A 105 -4.75 8.60 14.70
C THR A 105 -5.82 9.23 15.57
N PHE A 106 -7.07 8.80 15.38
CA PHE A 106 -8.25 9.41 15.97
C PHE A 106 -9.07 8.35 16.69
N SER A 107 -9.56 8.66 17.88
CA SER A 107 -10.34 7.78 18.76
C SER A 107 -11.83 8.10 18.76
N ALA A 108 -12.21 9.34 18.48
CA ALA A 108 -13.59 9.82 18.48
C ALA A 108 -14.02 10.29 17.09
N LEU A 109 -15.14 9.74 16.60
CA LEU A 109 -15.73 10.08 15.31
C LEU A 109 -17.17 10.55 15.49
N ASP A 110 -17.62 11.50 14.66
CA ASP A 110 -19.04 11.86 14.57
C ASP A 110 -19.86 10.79 13.82
N ARG A 111 -21.18 11.02 13.71
CA ARG A 111 -22.10 10.12 12.98
C ARG A 111 -21.77 9.97 11.49
N LYS A 112 -21.02 10.92 10.91
CA LYS A 112 -20.55 10.90 9.52
C LYS A 112 -19.15 10.29 9.41
N GLY A 113 -18.60 9.73 10.49
CA GLY A 113 -17.27 9.15 10.54
C GLY A 113 -16.14 10.17 10.65
N ARG A 114 -16.41 11.47 10.71
CA ARG A 114 -15.35 12.50 10.75
C ARG A 114 -14.71 12.55 12.14
N PRO A 115 -13.38 12.76 12.24
CA PRO A 115 -12.73 12.91 13.53
C PRO A 115 -13.29 14.13 14.25
N VAL A 116 -13.60 13.97 15.53
CA VAL A 116 -14.03 15.05 16.44
C VAL A 116 -13.06 15.26 17.59
N ASP A 117 -12.06 14.40 17.72
CA ASP A 117 -10.87 14.68 18.51
C ASP A 117 -9.79 15.32 17.63
N GLY A 118 -8.85 16.03 18.27
CA GLY A 118 -7.67 16.57 17.59
C GLY A 118 -6.73 15.47 17.07
N GLY A 119 -6.92 14.23 17.55
CA GLY A 119 -6.08 13.07 17.27
C GLY A 119 -4.65 13.21 17.78
N ASP A 120 -3.89 12.14 17.64
CA ASP A 120 -2.42 12.21 17.69
C ASP A 120 -1.90 12.38 16.27
N GLN A 121 -0.91 13.24 16.08
CA GLN A 121 -0.27 13.50 14.78
C GLN A 121 1.20 13.14 14.83
N TYR A 122 1.68 12.55 13.74
CA TYR A 122 3.04 12.03 13.64
C TYR A 122 3.67 12.46 12.32
N ASP A 123 4.90 12.95 12.38
CA ASP A 123 5.79 13.08 11.23
C ASP A 123 6.67 11.82 11.16
N CYS A 124 6.43 10.98 10.16
CA CYS A 124 7.14 9.72 10.02
C CYS A 124 8.49 9.88 9.33
N VAL A 125 8.74 11.02 8.67
CA VAL A 125 10.02 11.34 8.03
C VAL A 125 11.01 11.86 9.08
N ALA A 126 10.54 12.76 9.96
CA ALA A 126 11.34 13.24 11.09
C ALA A 126 11.59 12.14 12.15
N GLY A 127 10.71 11.13 12.21
CA GLY A 127 10.87 9.98 13.09
C GLY A 127 10.24 10.16 14.47
N GLY A 128 10.75 9.41 15.46
CA GLY A 128 10.22 9.39 16.82
C GLY A 128 9.18 8.29 17.02
N ARG A 129 7.91 8.65 17.20
CA ARG A 129 6.84 7.66 17.45
C ARG A 129 6.30 7.00 16.18
N CYS A 130 6.44 7.65 15.04
CA CYS A 130 6.22 7.04 13.74
C CYS A 130 7.57 6.83 13.07
N THR A 131 7.77 5.66 12.47
CA THR A 131 9.00 5.33 11.75
C THR A 131 8.71 5.09 10.28
N LEU A 132 9.63 5.55 9.43
CA LEU A 132 9.63 5.31 8.00
C LEU A 132 10.90 4.54 7.63
N SER A 133 10.73 3.41 6.95
CA SER A 133 11.85 2.63 6.41
C SER A 133 11.64 2.37 4.93
N THR A 134 12.59 2.81 4.11
CA THR A 134 12.51 2.67 2.64
C THR A 134 13.29 1.46 2.17
N ARG A 135 12.68 0.63 1.32
CA ARG A 135 13.33 -0.51 0.68
C ARG A 135 12.78 -0.72 -0.74
N ALA A 136 13.67 -0.72 -1.73
CA ALA A 136 13.39 -1.11 -3.11
C ALA A 136 12.11 -0.49 -3.71
N GLY A 137 11.99 0.84 -3.67
CA GLY A 137 10.84 1.56 -4.24
C GLY A 137 9.53 1.47 -3.42
N SER A 138 9.60 0.90 -2.22
CA SER A 138 8.52 0.89 -1.25
C SER A 138 8.97 1.46 0.10
N ALA A 139 8.00 1.90 0.90
CA ALA A 139 8.21 2.40 2.24
C ALA A 139 7.35 1.61 3.22
N THR A 140 7.93 1.18 4.34
CA THR A 140 7.19 0.66 5.49
C THR A 140 7.05 1.78 6.52
N ILE A 141 5.81 2.02 6.93
CA ILE A 141 5.43 2.98 7.95
C ILE A 141 5.01 2.17 9.18
N GLU A 142 5.61 2.45 10.32
CA GLU A 142 5.11 1.96 11.61
C GLU A 142 4.63 3.15 12.43
N LEU A 143 3.37 3.13 12.86
CA LEU A 143 2.81 4.21 13.68
C LEU A 143 2.01 3.68 14.87
N PRO A 144 1.92 4.43 15.98
CA PRO A 144 1.15 4.01 17.14
C PRO A 144 -0.34 4.04 16.80
N ALA A 145 -1.03 2.93 17.01
CA ALA A 145 -2.47 2.81 16.86
C ALA A 145 -3.02 1.93 17.99
N GLY A 146 -3.26 2.55 19.16
CA GLY A 146 -3.73 1.85 20.34
C GLY A 146 -5.18 1.36 20.22
N ALA A 147 -5.65 0.58 21.21
CA ALA A 147 -6.97 -0.06 21.23
C ALA A 147 -8.18 0.90 21.11
N ARG A 148 -7.97 2.19 21.38
CA ARG A 148 -8.99 3.24 21.24
C ARG A 148 -9.03 3.88 19.85
N THR A 149 -8.00 3.69 19.04
CA THR A 149 -7.95 4.21 17.66
C THR A 149 -9.11 3.63 16.87
N ARG A 150 -9.82 4.50 16.15
CA ARG A 150 -10.96 4.18 15.29
C ARG A 150 -10.72 4.55 13.84
N LEU A 151 -9.84 5.51 13.59
CA LEU A 151 -9.55 6.04 12.28
C LEU A 151 -8.07 6.39 12.20
N VAL A 152 -7.50 6.12 11.03
CA VAL A 152 -6.16 6.53 10.66
C VAL A 152 -6.24 7.33 9.37
N ILE A 153 -5.52 8.44 9.32
CA ILE A 153 -5.32 9.24 8.12
C ILE A 153 -3.83 9.28 7.83
N VAL A 154 -3.42 8.88 6.64
CA VAL A 154 -2.03 9.00 6.18
C VAL A 154 -2.00 10.01 5.04
N ARG A 155 -1.09 10.97 5.11
CA ARG A 155 -0.84 11.97 4.08
C ARG A 155 0.60 11.85 3.65
N SER A 156 0.83 11.75 2.35
CA SER A 156 2.18 11.69 1.81
C SER A 156 2.33 12.68 0.67
N THR A 157 3.50 13.31 0.61
CA THR A 157 3.95 14.13 -0.49
C THR A 157 5.11 13.40 -1.18
N PHE A 158 5.07 13.39 -2.51
CA PHE A 158 6.04 12.71 -3.36
C PHE A 158 6.62 13.69 -4.36
N ASP A 159 7.92 13.57 -4.60
CA ASP A 159 8.58 14.22 -5.71
C ASP A 159 8.29 13.45 -6.99
N LEU A 160 7.66 14.12 -7.95
CA LEU A 160 7.48 13.60 -9.31
C LEU A 160 8.67 14.02 -10.18
N PRO A 161 8.84 13.37 -11.35
CA PRO A 161 9.80 13.84 -12.35
C PRO A 161 9.67 15.33 -12.68
N ASP A 162 10.78 15.92 -13.12
CA ASP A 162 10.87 17.31 -13.58
C ASP A 162 10.49 18.39 -12.56
N SER A 163 10.52 18.08 -11.25
CA SER A 163 10.09 18.97 -10.15
C SER A 163 8.57 19.08 -9.97
N GLY A 164 7.81 18.09 -10.46
CA GLY A 164 6.41 17.95 -10.10
C GLY A 164 6.23 17.49 -8.65
N VAL A 165 5.02 17.64 -8.12
CA VAL A 165 4.67 17.19 -6.75
C VAL A 165 3.35 16.45 -6.81
N LEU A 166 3.27 15.32 -6.11
CA LEU A 166 2.04 14.57 -5.85
C LEU A 166 1.77 14.53 -4.35
N GLU A 167 0.55 14.87 -3.96
CA GLU A 167 0.06 14.67 -2.61
C GLU A 167 -1.07 13.65 -2.63
N ALA A 168 -1.00 12.68 -1.73
CA ALA A 168 -2.01 11.63 -1.59
C ALA A 168 -2.46 11.52 -0.13
N VAL A 169 -3.74 11.20 0.06
CA VAL A 169 -4.38 11.04 1.36
C VAL A 169 -5.09 9.70 1.39
N TRP A 170 -4.72 8.86 2.35
CA TRP A 170 -5.43 7.64 2.69
C TRP A 170 -6.18 7.83 3.98
N ARG A 171 -7.35 7.22 4.05
CA ARG A 171 -8.22 7.26 5.20
C ARG A 171 -8.86 5.89 5.37
N PHE A 172 -8.78 5.33 6.56
CA PHE A 172 -9.33 4.01 6.84
C PHE A 172 -9.66 3.85 8.31
N ARG A 173 -10.66 3.03 8.60
CA ARG A 173 -11.13 2.76 9.96
C ARG A 173 -10.44 1.53 10.51
N LEU A 174 -10.23 1.53 11.84
CA LEU A 174 -9.77 0.35 12.55
C LEU A 174 -10.95 -0.35 13.22
N GLY A 175 -11.17 -1.61 12.85
CA GLY A 175 -12.17 -2.50 13.42
C GLY A 175 -11.53 -3.51 14.38
N ARG A 176 -12.30 -3.98 15.35
CA ARG A 176 -11.93 -5.20 16.08
C ARG A 176 -12.16 -6.36 15.11
N GLY A 177 -11.10 -7.14 14.87
CA GLY A 177 -11.15 -8.32 14.03
C GLY A 177 -11.29 -9.61 14.81
#